data_AF-A0A1F8RW37-F1
#
_entry.id   AF-A0A1F8RW37-F1
#
_cell.length_a   1.000
_cell.length_b   1.000
_cell.length_c   1.000
_cell.angle_alpha   90.00
_cell.angle_beta   90.00
_cell.angle_gamma   90.00
#
_symmetry.space_group_name_H-M   'P 1'
#
loop_
_entity.id
_entity.type
_entity.pdbx_description
1 polymer ?
#
loop_
_entity_poly.entity_id
_entity_poly.type
_entity_poly.pdbx_seq_one_letter_code
_entity_poly.pdbx_strand_id
1 'polypeptide(L)'
;MTRGEVARALGAAGLQVEDATRAYRPAEAPGFATAPRVVIRAILPDDPDHGLIVIYEFVDPMAASAAAEAQASYVASGVGRVQFSNDTQFVIRTLGSTALFYAWSPAVSTDPRAAAIATALETVGVGVPVPG
;
A
#
# COMPACT_ATOMS: atom_id res chain seq x y z
N MET A 1 14.67 -6.12 -1.77
CA MET A 1 14.26 -6.51 -3.14
C MET A 1 12.96 -5.84 -3.54
N THR A 2 11.89 -6.00 -2.76
CA THR A 2 10.54 -5.45 -3.02
C THR A 2 10.49 -3.96 -3.34
N ARG A 3 11.20 -3.13 -2.58
CA ARG A 3 11.30 -1.69 -2.86
C ARG A 3 11.73 -1.39 -4.30
N GLY A 4 12.72 -2.11 -4.82
CA GLY A 4 13.22 -1.93 -6.18
C GLY A 4 12.19 -2.32 -7.23
N GLU A 5 11.42 -3.38 -6.99
CA GLU A 5 10.32 -3.77 -7.88
C GLU A 5 9.18 -2.76 -7.88
N VAL A 6 8.80 -2.24 -6.70
CA VAL A 6 7.80 -1.18 -6.60
C VAL A 6 8.28 0.09 -7.31
N ALA A 7 9.53 0.50 -7.09
CA ALA A 7 10.10 1.66 -7.78
C ALA A 7 10.14 1.47 -9.30
N ARG A 8 10.44 0.26 -9.77
CA ARG A 8 10.41 -0.08 -11.21
C ARG A 8 9.00 0.00 -11.78
N ALA A 9 8.01 -0.57 -11.09
CA ALA A 9 6.61 -0.54 -11.54
C ALA A 9 6.07 0.89 -11.63
N LEU A 10 6.34 1.71 -10.60
CA LEU A 10 5.97 3.13 -10.58
C LEU A 10 6.72 3.93 -11.66
N GLY A 11 8.02 3.68 -11.83
CA GLY A 11 8.81 4.32 -12.88
C GLY A 11 8.31 4.01 -14.29
N ALA A 12 7.83 2.79 -14.55
CA ALA A 12 7.21 2.42 -15.83
C ALA A 12 5.89 3.19 -16.09
N ALA A 13 5.22 3.66 -15.02
CA ALA A 13 4.05 4.54 -15.09
C ALA A 13 4.42 6.04 -15.08
N GLY A 14 5.71 6.39 -15.20
CA GLY A 14 6.19 7.78 -15.18
C GLY A 14 6.21 8.42 -13.79
N LEU A 15 6.11 7.63 -12.73
CA LEU A 15 6.11 8.11 -11.35
C LEU A 15 7.51 7.98 -10.73
N GLN A 16 8.01 9.09 -10.21
CA GLN A 16 9.25 9.09 -9.42
C GLN A 16 8.95 8.64 -7.99
N VAL A 17 9.92 7.96 -7.39
CA VAL A 17 9.79 7.37 -6.04
C VAL A 17 10.98 7.74 -5.19
N GLU A 18 10.72 8.04 -3.93
CA GLU A 18 11.73 8.34 -2.93
C GLU A 18 11.40 7.71 -1.57
N ASP A 19 12.36 7.75 -0.65
CA ASP A 19 12.10 7.43 0.74
C ASP A 19 11.15 8.45 1.36
N ALA A 20 10.13 7.99 2.07
CA ALA A 20 9.32 8.90 2.86
C ALA A 20 10.17 9.42 4.03
N THR A 21 10.30 10.74 4.11
CA THR A 21 11.03 11.41 5.21
C THR A 21 10.17 11.57 6.47
N ARG A 22 8.85 11.39 6.35
CA ARG A 22 7.90 11.46 7.47
C ARG A 22 7.49 10.07 7.94
N ALA A 23 7.20 9.96 9.23
CA ALA A 23 6.51 8.78 9.76
C ALA A 23 5.10 8.71 9.18
N TYR A 24 4.73 7.54 8.65
CA TYR A 24 3.38 7.24 8.17
C TYR A 24 2.97 5.86 8.69
N ARG A 25 1.74 5.74 9.18
CA ARG A 25 1.13 4.49 9.65
C ARG A 25 -0.36 4.56 9.30
N PRO A 26 -0.82 3.85 8.26
CA PRO A 26 -2.25 3.73 8.02
C PRO A 26 -2.91 2.87 9.11
N ALA A 27 -4.23 2.76 9.11
CA ALA A 27 -4.89 1.79 9.96
C ALA A 27 -4.54 0.36 9.54
N GLU A 28 -4.06 -0.43 10.48
CA GLU A 28 -3.40 -1.71 10.24
C GLU A 28 -4.03 -2.82 11.09
N ALA A 29 -4.13 -4.02 10.52
CA ALA A 29 -4.34 -5.25 11.26
C ALA A 29 -3.11 -5.56 12.13
N PRO A 30 -3.26 -6.36 13.21
CA PRO A 30 -2.18 -6.62 14.15
C PRO A 30 -0.86 -7.08 13.50
N GLY A 31 -0.93 -7.93 12.46
CA GLY A 31 0.26 -8.43 11.76
C GLY A 31 1.07 -7.33 11.06
N PHE A 32 0.40 -6.34 10.47
CA PHE A 32 1.07 -5.19 9.86
C PHE A 32 1.58 -4.21 10.92
N ALA A 33 0.81 -4.03 12.00
CA ALA A 33 1.15 -3.11 13.07
C ALA A 33 2.50 -3.44 13.73
N THR A 34 2.82 -4.73 13.85
CA THR A 34 4.06 -5.22 14.49
C THR A 34 5.21 -5.49 13.52
N ALA A 35 4.95 -5.56 12.21
CA ALA A 35 5.98 -5.90 11.24
C ALA A 35 6.98 -4.74 11.04
N PRO A 36 8.29 -5.04 10.86
CA PRO A 36 9.24 -4.07 10.33
C PRO A 36 8.73 -3.55 8.98
N ARG A 37 8.91 -2.25 8.73
CA ARG A 37 8.36 -1.62 7.53
C ARG A 37 9.23 -0.49 7.02
N VAL A 38 9.13 -0.29 5.72
CA VAL A 38 9.67 0.87 5.01
C VAL A 38 8.51 1.59 4.36
N VAL A 39 8.54 2.92 4.40
CA VAL A 39 7.58 3.76 3.69
C VAL A 39 8.30 4.43 2.54
N ILE A 40 7.74 4.27 1.35
CA ILE A 40 8.17 5.00 0.16
C ILE A 40 7.08 5.97 -0.27
N ARG A 41 7.48 6.98 -1.01
CA ARG A 41 6.58 7.98 -1.56
C ARG A 41 6.71 8.01 -3.08
N ALA A 42 5.61 7.83 -3.79
CA ALA A 42 5.49 8.27 -5.17
C ALA A 42 5.28 9.79 -5.16
N ILE A 43 6.04 10.53 -5.98
CA ILE A 43 5.99 11.99 -6.00
C ILE A 43 4.72 12.45 -6.71
N LEU A 44 3.81 13.03 -5.92
CA LEU A 44 2.56 13.66 -6.35
C LEU A 44 2.65 15.17 -6.08
N PRO A 45 3.08 15.99 -7.06
CA PRO A 45 3.22 17.44 -6.95
C PRO A 45 2.02 18.18 -6.34
N ASP A 46 0.81 17.78 -6.71
CA ASP A 46 -0.42 18.45 -6.27
C ASP A 46 -1.01 17.81 -5.00
N ASP A 47 -0.39 16.73 -4.52
CA ASP A 47 -0.85 15.97 -3.36
C ASP A 47 0.26 15.12 -2.69
N PRO A 48 1.26 15.77 -2.07
CA PRO A 48 2.47 15.10 -1.59
C PRO A 48 2.25 14.09 -0.46
N ASP A 49 1.02 14.04 0.07
CA ASP A 49 0.65 13.29 1.27
C ASP A 49 -0.10 12.00 0.99
N HIS A 50 -0.66 11.84 -0.22
CA HIS A 50 -1.43 10.64 -0.60
C HIS A 50 -0.68 9.68 -1.53
N GLY A 51 0.60 9.92 -1.79
CA GLY A 51 1.47 9.02 -2.57
C GLY A 51 2.24 7.99 -1.74
N LEU A 52 1.82 7.73 -0.49
CA LEU A 52 2.59 6.92 0.47
C LEU A 52 2.25 5.43 0.40
N ILE A 53 3.28 4.61 0.19
CA ILE A 53 3.17 3.16 0.06
C ILE A 53 3.99 2.52 1.16
N VAL A 54 3.39 1.58 1.89
CA VAL A 54 4.06 0.88 3.00
C VAL A 54 4.44 -0.52 2.55
N ILE A 55 5.70 -0.91 2.80
CA ILE A 55 6.23 -2.24 2.53
C ILE A 55 6.58 -2.85 3.89
N TYR A 56 5.96 -3.98 4.22
CA TYR A 56 6.17 -4.73 5.45
C TYR A 56 7.02 -5.96 5.18
N GLU A 57 7.94 -6.26 6.10
CA GLU A 57 8.79 -7.43 6.04
C GLU A 57 8.31 -8.50 7.03
N PHE A 58 8.28 -9.74 6.54
CA PHE A 58 7.89 -10.91 7.31
C PHE A 58 9.00 -11.97 7.26
N VAL A 59 8.88 -12.95 8.16
CA VAL A 59 9.85 -14.04 8.28
C VAL A 59 9.93 -14.91 7.03
N ASP A 60 8.80 -15.12 6.34
CA ASP A 60 8.70 -15.94 5.15
C ASP A 60 7.50 -15.52 4.27
N PRO A 61 7.38 -16.06 3.04
CA PRO A 61 6.26 -15.75 2.15
C PRO A 61 4.87 -16.14 2.68
N MET A 62 4.77 -17.21 3.47
CA MET A 62 3.49 -17.66 4.02
C MET A 62 2.98 -16.67 5.08
N ALA A 63 3.88 -16.18 5.93
CA ALA A 63 3.58 -15.13 6.91
C ALA A 63 3.16 -13.82 6.23
N ALA A 64 3.81 -13.45 5.13
CA ALA A 64 3.43 -12.27 4.34
C ALA A 64 2.02 -12.38 3.77
N SER A 65 1.69 -13.54 3.17
CA SER A 65 0.33 -13.81 2.64
C SER A 65 -0.73 -13.78 3.73
N ALA A 66 -0.51 -14.48 4.84
CA ALA A 66 -1.46 -14.49 5.96
C ALA A 66 -1.68 -13.10 6.55
N ALA A 67 -0.63 -12.28 6.68
CA ALA A 67 -0.75 -10.92 7.16
C ALA A 67 -1.49 -10.01 6.17
N ALA A 68 -1.26 -10.18 4.87
CA ALA A 68 -1.95 -9.45 3.82
C ALA A 68 -3.45 -9.78 3.76
N GLU A 69 -3.82 -11.06 3.89
CA GLU A 69 -5.21 -11.52 3.97
C GLU A 69 -5.91 -10.97 5.24
N ALA A 70 -5.20 -10.95 6.37
CA ALA A 70 -5.69 -10.35 7.59
C ALA A 70 -5.89 -8.83 7.45
N GLN A 71 -4.99 -8.13 6.76
CA GLN A 71 -5.16 -6.71 6.44
C GLN A 71 -6.38 -6.48 5.55
N ALA A 72 -6.55 -7.29 4.51
CA ALA A 72 -7.69 -7.20 3.60
C ALA A 72 -9.02 -7.37 4.34
N SER A 73 -9.08 -8.37 5.23
CA SER A 73 -10.24 -8.62 6.09
C SER A 73 -10.47 -7.47 7.09
N TYR A 74 -9.40 -6.90 7.63
CA TYR A 74 -9.47 -5.78 8.57
C TYR A 74 -10.03 -4.53 7.91
N VAL A 75 -9.50 -4.10 6.76
CA VAL A 75 -10.00 -2.89 6.08
C VAL A 75 -11.43 -3.04 5.58
N ALA A 76 -11.88 -4.27 5.31
CA ALA A 76 -13.27 -4.60 5.00
C ALA A 76 -14.17 -4.68 6.25
N SER A 77 -13.60 -4.81 7.45
CA SER A 77 -14.37 -4.89 8.70
C SER A 77 -14.98 -3.54 9.07
N GLY A 78 -16.04 -3.54 9.89
CA GLY A 78 -16.64 -2.29 10.39
C GLY A 78 -15.64 -1.41 11.14
N VAL A 79 -14.69 -2.00 11.89
CA VAL A 79 -13.65 -1.25 12.61
C VAL A 79 -12.63 -0.65 11.65
N GLY A 80 -12.21 -1.38 10.62
CA GLY A 80 -11.27 -0.86 9.63
C GLY A 80 -11.90 0.20 8.74
N ARG A 81 -13.13 -0.01 8.26
CA ARG A 81 -13.84 0.91 7.36
C ARG A 81 -13.96 2.31 7.95
N VAL A 82 -14.23 2.45 9.25
CA VAL A 82 -14.35 3.79 9.89
C VAL A 82 -13.01 4.53 10.05
N GLN A 83 -11.87 3.88 9.81
CA GLN A 83 -10.55 4.51 9.83
C GLN A 83 -10.17 5.14 8.47
N PHE A 84 -10.96 4.89 7.42
CA PHE A 84 -10.71 5.38 6.07
C PHE A 84 -11.91 6.16 5.55
N SER A 85 -11.70 6.94 4.48
CA SER A 85 -12.81 7.55 3.75
C SER A 85 -13.66 6.46 3.10
N ASN A 86 -14.97 6.72 2.95
CA ASN A 86 -15.92 5.73 2.41
C ASN A 86 -15.59 5.26 0.99
N ASP A 87 -14.89 6.08 0.20
CA ASP A 87 -14.49 5.80 -1.17
C ASP A 87 -13.03 5.32 -1.28
N THR A 88 -12.35 5.08 -0.15
CA THR A 88 -10.98 4.59 -0.15
C THR A 88 -10.87 3.26 -0.89
N GLN A 89 -9.95 3.23 -1.85
CA GLN A 89 -9.50 2.07 -2.58
C GLN A 89 -8.22 1.54 -1.95
N PHE A 90 -8.07 0.22 -1.94
CA PHE A 90 -6.94 -0.46 -1.30
C PHE A 90 -6.21 -1.34 -2.30
N VAL A 91 -4.88 -1.24 -2.30
CA VAL A 91 -4.01 -2.17 -3.00
C VAL A 91 -3.18 -2.92 -1.96
N ILE A 92 -3.41 -4.22 -1.88
CA ILE A 92 -2.64 -5.15 -1.05
C ILE A 92 -2.00 -6.18 -1.98
N ARG A 93 -0.67 -6.29 -1.93
CA ARG A 93 0.08 -7.30 -2.71
C ARG A 93 1.12 -7.98 -1.84
N THR A 94 1.55 -9.16 -2.25
CA THR A 94 2.68 -9.88 -1.66
C THR A 94 3.76 -10.16 -2.68
N LEU A 95 5.01 -10.09 -2.24
CA LEU A 95 6.18 -10.44 -3.04
C LEU A 95 7.23 -11.08 -2.14
N GLY A 96 7.46 -12.38 -2.33
CA GLY A 96 8.31 -13.15 -1.41
C GLY A 96 7.84 -12.99 0.03
N SER A 97 8.74 -12.68 0.95
CA SER A 97 8.46 -12.46 2.38
C SER A 97 8.00 -11.04 2.71
N THR A 98 7.45 -10.28 1.76
CA THR A 98 6.98 -8.92 2.00
C THR A 98 5.53 -8.75 1.56
N ALA A 99 4.82 -7.85 2.23
CA ALA A 99 3.52 -7.35 1.80
C ALA A 99 3.59 -5.85 1.58
N LEU A 100 2.85 -5.35 0.59
CA LEU A 100 2.74 -3.93 0.29
C LEU A 100 1.30 -3.47 0.45
N PHE A 101 1.14 -2.25 0.95
CA PHE A 101 -0.14 -1.63 1.22
C PHE A 101 -0.16 -0.20 0.75
N TYR A 102 -1.15 0.10 -0.06
CA TYR A 102 -1.47 1.45 -0.52
C TYR A 102 -2.97 1.67 -0.37
N ALA A 103 -3.34 2.80 0.21
CA ALA A 103 -4.72 3.22 0.40
C ALA A 103 -4.85 4.64 -0.16
N TRP A 104 -5.84 4.88 -0.99
CA TRP A 104 -6.09 6.18 -1.62
C TRP A 104 -7.58 6.40 -1.81
N SER A 105 -8.03 7.65 -1.84
CA SER A 105 -9.46 7.98 -2.01
C SER A 105 -9.60 8.92 -3.21
N PRO A 106 -10.42 8.59 -4.21
CA PRO A 106 -10.67 9.49 -5.33
C PRO A 106 -11.18 10.88 -4.92
N ALA A 107 -11.94 10.97 -3.83
CA ALA A 107 -12.49 12.24 -3.34
C ALA A 107 -11.49 13.07 -2.53
N VAL A 108 -10.50 12.43 -1.88
CA VAL A 108 -9.51 13.12 -1.02
C VAL A 108 -8.18 13.34 -1.73
N SER A 109 -7.76 12.40 -2.58
CA SER A 109 -6.49 12.47 -3.31
C SER A 109 -6.62 13.43 -4.50
N THR A 110 -6.06 14.63 -4.36
CA THR A 110 -6.25 15.72 -5.33
C THR A 110 -5.39 15.59 -6.58
N ASP A 111 -4.28 14.85 -6.52
CA ASP A 111 -3.47 14.54 -7.69
C ASP A 111 -4.07 13.34 -8.44
N PRO A 112 -4.46 13.48 -9.72
CA PRO A 112 -5.08 12.40 -10.50
C PRO A 112 -4.17 11.19 -10.68
N ARG A 113 -2.86 11.34 -10.47
CA ARG A 113 -1.90 10.23 -10.52
C ARG A 113 -1.98 9.28 -9.33
N ALA A 114 -2.75 9.59 -8.28
CA ALA A 114 -3.01 8.66 -7.18
C ALA A 114 -3.62 7.33 -7.68
N ALA A 115 -4.48 7.39 -8.69
CA ALA A 115 -5.02 6.21 -9.36
C ALA A 115 -3.95 5.44 -10.15
N ALA A 116 -3.04 6.16 -10.81
CA ALA A 116 -1.94 5.55 -11.57
C ALA A 116 -0.96 4.78 -10.68
N ILE A 117 -0.75 5.22 -9.42
CA ILE A 117 -0.01 4.45 -8.42
C ILE A 117 -0.67 3.08 -8.20
N ALA A 118 -1.99 3.06 -7.99
CA ALA A 118 -2.71 1.81 -7.74
C ALA A 118 -2.57 0.85 -8.93
N THR A 119 -2.83 1.33 -10.16
CA THR A 119 -2.67 0.54 -11.38
C THR A 119 -1.24 0.02 -11.56
N ALA A 120 -0.22 0.83 -11.26
CA ALA A 120 1.16 0.37 -11.34
C ALA A 120 1.46 -0.74 -10.32
N LEU A 121 0.98 -0.61 -9.09
CA LEU A 121 1.19 -1.59 -8.02
C LEU A 121 0.47 -2.93 -8.28
N GLU A 122 -0.61 -2.95 -9.07
CA GLU A 122 -1.27 -4.20 -9.48
C GLU A 122 -0.36 -5.14 -10.28
N THR A 123 0.72 -4.61 -10.87
CA THR A 123 1.73 -5.40 -11.60
C THR A 123 2.78 -6.05 -10.69
N VAL A 124 2.81 -5.69 -9.40
CA VAL A 124 3.83 -6.16 -8.45
C VAL A 124 3.31 -7.39 -7.71
N GLY A 125 4.08 -8.49 -7.77
CA GLY A 125 3.81 -9.69 -6.99
C GLY A 125 2.41 -10.27 -7.19
N VAL A 126 1.81 -10.80 -6.13
CA VAL A 126 0.48 -11.41 -6.13
C VAL A 126 -0.53 -10.53 -5.39
N GLY A 127 -1.74 -10.40 -5.93
CA GLY A 127 -2.78 -9.55 -5.35
C GLY A 127 -3.60 -10.25 -4.28
N VAL A 128 -3.90 -9.52 -3.21
CA VAL A 128 -4.83 -9.96 -2.17
C VAL A 128 -6.09 -9.11 -2.27
N PRO A 129 -7.23 -9.70 -2.68
CA PRO A 129 -8.47 -8.96 -2.84
C PRO A 129 -9.04 -8.53 -1.48
N VAL A 130 -9.56 -7.31 -1.41
CA VAL A 130 -10.33 -6.84 -0.26
C VAL A 130 -11.78 -7.32 -0.39
N PRO A 131 -12.35 -7.99 0.63
CA PRO A 131 -13.75 -8.39 0.62
C PRO A 131 -14.71 -7.20 0.53
N GLY A 132 -15.75 -7.33 -0.29
CA GLY A 132 -16.86 -6.36 -0.42
C GLY A 132 -17.82 -6.39 0.75
#